data_AF-A0A9E1JI49-F1
#
_entry.id   AF-A0A9E1JI49-F1
#
_cell.length_a   1.000
_cell.length_b   1.000
_cell.length_c   1.000
_cell.angle_alpha   90.00
_cell.angle_beta   90.00
_cell.angle_gamma   90.00
#
_symmetry.space_group_name_H-M   'P 1'
#
loop_
_entity.id
_entity.type
_entity.pdbx_description
1 polymer ?
#
loop_
_entity_poly.entity_id
_entity_poly.type
_entity_poly.pdbx_seq_one_letter_code
_entity_poly.pdbx_strand_id
1 'polypeptide(L)'
;MPVITFNAFSFLQKKLKEKHIEYSNVTLTLKQGSSAKDLIRRVQLDSEEVEVVFINGKVASVDTIIQDKDRVALIPPGTPGPYRVLLGFKNKKLK
;
A
#
# COMPACT_ATOMS: atom_id res chain seq x y z
N MET A 1 7.25 12.13 -13.10
CA MET A 1 5.97 11.88 -12.39
C MET A 1 5.59 10.43 -12.67
N PRO A 2 5.80 9.51 -11.72
CA PRO A 2 5.48 8.11 -11.95
C PRO A 2 3.97 7.87 -11.96
N VAL A 3 3.51 7.03 -12.88
CA VAL A 3 2.12 6.56 -13.01
C VAL A 3 2.08 5.11 -12.56
N ILE A 4 1.26 4.80 -11.56
CA ILE A 4 1.24 3.51 -10.89
C ILE A 4 -0.15 2.87 -10.96
N THR A 5 -0.21 1.55 -10.75
CA THR A 5 -1.47 0.85 -10.48
C THR A 5 -1.61 0.68 -8.97
N PHE A 6 -2.67 1.23 -8.39
CA PHE A 6 -2.96 1.21 -6.96
C PHE A 6 -4.08 0.24 -6.60
N ASN A 7 -3.87 -0.50 -5.50
CA ASN A 7 -4.86 -1.38 -4.90
C ASN A 7 -4.84 -1.24 -3.37
N ALA A 8 -6.00 -1.37 -2.73
CA ALA A 8 -6.12 -1.58 -1.30
C ALA A 8 -6.97 -2.83 -1.03
N PHE A 9 -6.74 -3.47 0.12
CA PHE A 9 -7.38 -4.73 0.47
C PHE A 9 -8.18 -4.64 1.77
N SER A 10 -9.16 -5.55 1.91
CA SER A 10 -9.97 -5.70 3.13
C SER A 10 -10.60 -4.36 3.57
N PHE A 11 -10.62 -4.04 4.87
CA PHE A 11 -11.32 -2.88 5.41
C PHE A 11 -10.77 -1.53 4.92
N LEU A 12 -9.55 -1.48 4.36
CA LEU A 12 -9.03 -0.27 3.72
C LEU A 12 -9.90 0.16 2.53
N GLN A 13 -10.47 -0.80 1.80
CA GLN A 13 -11.40 -0.50 0.70
C GLN A 13 -12.63 0.26 1.18
N LYS A 14 -13.21 -0.16 2.31
CA LYS A 14 -14.36 0.52 2.91
C LYS A 14 -14.02 1.96 3.31
N LYS A 15 -12.87 2.17 3.96
CA LYS A 15 -12.40 3.50 4.37
C LYS A 15 -12.13 4.42 3.18
N LEU A 16 -11.52 3.89 2.12
CA LEU A 16 -11.27 4.65 0.89
C LEU A 16 -12.58 4.99 0.17
N LYS A 17 -13.54 4.06 0.14
CA LYS A 17 -14.88 4.30 -0.40
C LYS A 17 -15.62 5.43 0.31
N GLU A 18 -15.58 5.46 1.64
CA GLU A 18 -16.17 6.52 2.47
C GLU A 18 -15.54 7.90 2.20
N LYS A 19 -14.29 7.93 1.74
CA LYS A 19 -13.54 9.13 1.35
C LYS A 19 -13.67 9.46 -0.15
N HIS A 20 -14.48 8.73 -0.91
CA HIS A 20 -14.58 8.84 -2.37
C HIS A 20 -13.25 8.65 -3.11
N ILE A 21 -12.38 7.77 -2.58
CA ILE A 21 -11.10 7.41 -3.19
C ILE A 21 -11.24 6.02 -3.81
N GLU A 22 -11.00 5.93 -5.11
CA GLU A 22 -10.94 4.65 -5.82
C GLU A 22 -9.80 3.77 -5.27
N TYR A 23 -10.03 2.46 -5.14
CA TYR A 23 -9.13 1.57 -4.38
C TYR A 23 -8.82 0.23 -5.05
N SER A 24 -9.36 -0.05 -6.24
CA SER A 24 -9.10 -1.30 -6.97
C SER A 24 -8.70 -1.00 -8.41
N ASN A 25 -7.52 -1.50 -8.80
CA ASN A 25 -6.92 -1.35 -10.13
C ASN A 25 -6.92 0.10 -10.66
N VAL A 26 -6.58 1.05 -9.78
CA VAL A 26 -6.67 2.48 -10.06
C VAL A 26 -5.36 3.00 -10.60
N THR A 27 -5.41 3.84 -11.64
CA THR A 27 -4.22 4.54 -12.11
C THR A 27 -4.01 5.82 -11.29
N LEU A 28 -2.86 5.92 -10.60
CA LEU A 28 -2.50 7.11 -9.81
C LEU A 28 -1.20 7.73 -10.33
N THR A 29 -1.20 9.05 -10.48
CA THR A 29 0.01 9.81 -10.80
C THR A 29 0.61 10.41 -9.54
N LEU A 30 1.83 10.02 -9.18
CA LEU A 30 2.54 10.49 -7.99
C LEU A 30 3.57 11.58 -8.31
N LYS A 31 4.04 12.27 -7.27
CA LYS A 31 5.19 13.18 -7.40
C LYS A 31 6.46 12.36 -7.57
N GLN A 32 7.45 12.90 -8.27
CA GLN A 32 8.75 12.24 -8.40
C GLN A 32 9.36 12.07 -7.01
N GLY A 33 9.92 10.89 -6.73
CA GLY A 33 10.50 10.59 -5.41
C GLY A 33 9.49 10.29 -4.31
N SER A 34 8.20 10.12 -4.63
CA SER A 34 7.21 9.66 -3.64
C SER A 34 7.52 8.25 -3.14
N SER A 35 7.52 8.09 -1.83
CA SER A 35 7.61 6.80 -1.14
C SER A 35 6.24 6.13 -0.99
N ALA A 36 6.21 4.86 -0.60
CA ALA A 36 4.98 4.20 -0.19
C ALA A 36 4.31 4.88 1.03
N LYS A 37 5.09 5.47 1.94
CA LYS A 37 4.60 6.30 3.05
C LYS A 37 3.86 7.54 2.55
N ASP A 38 4.37 8.19 1.50
CA ASP A 38 3.69 9.31 0.86
C ASP A 38 2.37 8.90 0.21
N LEU A 39 2.32 7.72 -0.40
CA LEU A 39 1.10 7.17 -0.97
C LEU A 39 0.04 6.93 0.11
N ILE A 40 0.39 6.33 1.24
CA ILE A 40 -0.52 6.09 2.38
C ILE A 40 -1.13 7.42 2.86
N ARG A 41 -0.30 8.45 3.06
CA ARG A 41 -0.77 9.80 3.42
C ARG A 41 -1.68 10.40 2.36
N ARG A 42 -1.33 10.25 1.07
CA ARG A 42 -2.10 10.79 -0.06
C ARG A 42 -3.50 10.21 -0.12
N VAL A 43 -3.64 8.91 0.13
CA VAL A 43 -4.96 8.24 0.16
C VAL A 43 -5.66 8.39 1.52
N GLN A 44 -5.12 9.22 2.41
CA GLN A 44 -5.71 9.58 3.70
C GLN A 44 -6.02 8.37 4.61
N LEU A 45 -5.13 7.37 4.57
CA LEU A 45 -5.14 6.23 5.51
C LEU A 45 -4.13 6.48 6.62
N ASP A 46 -4.38 5.93 7.80
CA ASP A 46 -3.40 5.91 8.87
C ASP A 46 -2.31 4.88 8.56
N SER A 47 -1.06 5.19 8.89
CA SER A 47 0.04 4.23 8.85
C SER A 47 -0.22 3.00 9.72
N GLU A 48 -0.94 3.13 10.84
CA GLU A 48 -1.26 1.99 11.71
C GLU A 48 -2.30 1.04 11.09
N GLU A 49 -3.08 1.53 10.13
CA GLU A 49 -4.08 0.73 9.41
C GLU A 49 -3.45 -0.11 8.29
N VAL A 50 -2.21 0.20 7.90
CA VAL A 50 -1.48 -0.51 6.86
C VAL A 50 -0.37 -1.32 7.52
N GLU A 51 -0.46 -2.63 7.46
CA GLU A 51 0.59 -3.51 8.00
C GLU A 51 1.74 -3.68 7.01
N VAL A 52 1.42 -3.85 5.73
CA VAL A 52 2.39 -4.18 4.68
C VAL A 52 2.05 -3.43 3.40
N VAL A 53 3.10 -3.01 2.68
CA VAL A 53 3.00 -2.54 1.31
C VAL A 53 3.61 -3.59 0.38
N PHE A 54 2.86 -3.97 -0.65
CA PHE A 54 3.40 -4.72 -1.77
C PHE A 54 3.75 -3.78 -2.91
N ILE A 55 4.94 -3.95 -3.48
CA ILE A 55 5.34 -3.35 -4.75
C ILE A 55 5.69 -4.50 -5.70
N ASN A 56 5.00 -4.58 -6.83
CA ASN A 56 5.17 -5.63 -7.84
C ASN A 56 5.09 -7.06 -7.25
N GLY A 57 4.13 -7.25 -6.33
CA GLY A 57 3.85 -8.54 -5.69
C GLY A 57 4.83 -8.95 -4.58
N LYS A 58 5.74 -8.06 -4.18
CA LYS A 58 6.73 -8.32 -3.12
C LYS A 58 6.61 -7.32 -1.99
N VAL A 59 6.81 -7.78 -0.76
CA VAL A 59 6.82 -6.90 0.42
C VAL A 59 7.94 -5.89 0.28
N ALA A 60 7.58 -4.61 0.42
CA ALA A 60 8.50 -3.48 0.34
C ALA A 60 8.47 -2.67 1.65
N SER A 61 9.51 -1.87 1.86
CA SER A 61 9.51 -0.89 2.96
C SER A 61 8.52 0.23 2.63
N VAL A 62 7.92 0.86 3.64
CA VAL A 62 7.15 2.09 3.43
C VAL A 62 8.01 3.25 2.94
N ASP A 63 9.32 3.21 3.21
CA ASP A 63 10.27 4.20 2.71
C ASP A 63 10.74 3.92 1.27
N THR A 64 10.30 2.80 0.67
CA THR A 64 10.66 2.47 -0.72
C THR A 64 10.08 3.53 -1.67
N ILE A 65 10.95 4.11 -2.51
CA ILE A 65 10.57 5.07 -3.55
C ILE A 65 9.84 4.35 -4.67
N ILE A 66 8.60 4.76 -4.92
CA ILE A 66 7.74 4.19 -5.96
C ILE A 66 8.25 4.65 -7.33
N GLN A 67 8.39 3.70 -8.24
CA GLN A 67 8.81 3.93 -9.62
C GLN A 67 7.62 3.98 -10.58
N ASP A 68 7.88 4.48 -11.78
CA ASP A 68 6.88 4.47 -12.84
C ASP A 68 6.47 3.03 -13.18
N LYS A 69 5.17 2.82 -13.43
CA LYS A 69 4.53 1.53 -13.75
C LYS A 69 4.50 0.50 -12.61
N ASP A 70 4.91 0.88 -11.40
CA ASP A 70 4.79 -0.01 -10.25
C ASP A 70 3.32 -0.38 -9.97
N ARG A 71 3.11 -1.62 -9.54
CA ARG A 71 1.86 -2.10 -8.97
C ARG A 71 1.98 -2.08 -7.46
N VAL A 72 1.29 -1.14 -6.82
CA VAL A 72 1.37 -0.90 -5.38
C VAL A 72 0.08 -1.35 -4.71
N ALA A 73 0.20 -2.14 -3.64
CA ALA A 73 -0.93 -2.59 -2.84
C ALA A 73 -0.73 -2.32 -1.35
N LEU A 74 -1.76 -1.78 -0.69
CA LEU A 74 -1.80 -1.57 0.75
C LEU A 74 -2.59 -2.69 1.43
N ILE A 75 -1.98 -3.33 2.42
CA ILE A 75 -2.54 -4.47 3.13
C ILE A 75 -2.73 -4.13 4.60
N PRO A 76 -3.94 -4.28 5.15
CA PRO A 76 -4.16 -4.06 6.57
C PRO A 76 -3.69 -5.23 7.45
N PRO A 77 -3.63 -5.02 8.77
CA PRO A 77 -3.43 -6.11 9.72
C PRO A 77 -4.53 -7.17 9.62
N GLY A 78 -4.17 -8.42 9.93
CA GLY A 78 -5.11 -9.55 9.99
C GLY A 78 -4.77 -10.72 9.06
N THR A 79 -3.65 -10.66 8.33
CA THR A 79 -3.17 -11.80 7.53
C THR A 79 -2.82 -12.98 8.46
N PRO A 80 -3.41 -14.20 8.30
CA PRO A 80 -3.17 -15.32 9.21
C PRO A 80 -1.74 -15.88 9.14
N GLY A 81 -1.27 -16.43 10.27
CA GLY A 81 0.13 -16.84 10.51
C GLY A 81 0.85 -17.53 9.35
N PRO A 82 0.36 -18.66 8.83
CA PRO A 82 1.03 -19.39 7.74
C PRO A 82 1.22 -18.54 6.48
N TYR A 83 0.20 -17.76 6.11
CA TYR A 83 0.25 -16.90 4.93
C TYR A 83 1.22 -15.73 5.10
N ARG A 84 1.37 -15.20 6.32
CA ARG A 84 2.36 -14.14 6.60
C ARG A 84 3.77 -14.58 6.22
N VAL A 85 4.15 -15.81 6.58
CA VAL A 85 5.47 -16.37 6.27
C VAL A 85 5.64 -16.53 4.76
N LEU A 86 4.66 -17.13 4.08
CA LEU A 86 4.69 -17.35 2.64
C LEU A 86 4.74 -16.04 1.84
N LEU A 87 4.04 -15.01 2.31
CA LEU A 87 3.98 -13.70 1.66
C LEU A 87 5.16 -12.80 2.03
N GLY A 88 6.04 -13.21 2.95
CA GLY A 88 7.24 -12.46 3.32
C GLY A 88 6.98 -11.29 4.30
N PHE A 89 5.91 -11.35 5.09
CA PHE A 89 5.61 -10.36 6.11
C PHE A 89 6.72 -10.41 7.17
N LYS A 90 7.45 -9.31 7.32
CA LYS A 90 8.46 -9.17 8.37
C LYS A 90 7.81 -8.49 9.57
N ASN A 91 8.03 -9.00 10.78
CA ASN A 91 7.54 -8.41 12.03
C ASN A 91 8.29 -7.10 12.39
N LYS A 92 8.26 -6.11 11.50
CA LYS A 92 8.67 -4.73 11.80
C LYS A 92 7.41 -3.88 11.84
N LYS A 93 7.06 -3.39 13.03
CA LYS A 93 6.07 -2.31 13.15
C LYS A 93 6.59 -1.12 12.35
N LEU A 94 5.74 -0.53 11.51
CA LEU A 94 5.98 0.77 10.91
C LEU A 94 6.14 1.77 12.07
N LYS A 95 7.32 2.37 12.20
CA LYS A 95 7.61 3.44 13.17
C LYS A 95 7.58 4.79 12.45
#